data_AF-A0A1Y5EQU7-F1
#
_entry.id   AF-A0A1Y5EQU7-F1
#
_cell.length_a   1.000
_cell.length_b   1.000
_cell.length_c   1.000
_cell.angle_alpha   90.00
_cell.angle_beta   90.00
_cell.angle_gamma   90.00
#
_symmetry.space_group_name_H-M   'P 1'
#
loop_
_entity.id
_entity.type
_entity.pdbx_description
1 polymer ?
#
loop_
_entity_poly.entity_id
_entity_poly.type
_entity_poly.pdbx_seq_one_letter_code
_entity_poly.pdbx_strand_id
1 'polypeptide(L)'
;MDKRINSTVYVAIITLIGGIAAAVVTSIYQDEVSKREISLRTISLLAQDLLQAKPIILSSESGPEHLNRILQHKEAAFLAKGLTQHLKDNHKGMDFKILRSSLSSVERRYSYAQLYQTAKVASIICENLTWDGESKPIWISGRLSKCKSSLLDGIILSVKKIDPNNFRFHIDVSNDKGGAFCLGEDDFCDFWIDLGDRLESTSYKYLILAEYIGYEDIYNQKIPMVTFSVVLRKNPVIDFPKMVSGKGDDSYWDYKYNNQKAIIEQNENQLAVKCEPFFDHDSKTSAAPEPPIMTNFGDGIVRACGAIGGKVSSHEFEALIDDNWNSLIKLYPRDWSILPKKEIVSKLKQIWLTQDGFNHVFCGDWDDGLIGGLHFRGRYLQLQNEGKACYKESPDEEVIDGKIYTIGVVSKDGSNRHYKKGYALKQSGLDLFSLGITAFEYCNNDANWKPYKSNFDKVFYINDTDEKVDYQVICKAKDPLDKLTYGILTIYPDATPNKSATFSVSKND
;
A
#
# COMPACT_ATOMS: atom_id res chain seq x y z
N MET A 1 46.47 8.01 9.96
CA MET A 1 45.60 7.34 10.95
C MET A 1 44.18 7.37 10.41
N ASP A 2 43.87 6.41 9.53
CA ASP A 2 42.53 6.27 8.94
C ASP A 2 41.59 5.67 9.96
N LYS A 3 40.67 6.49 10.49
CA LYS A 3 39.51 5.97 11.22
C LYS A 3 38.54 5.37 10.20
N ARG A 4 38.80 4.13 9.78
CA ARG A 4 37.76 3.27 9.20
C ARG A 4 36.77 2.94 10.31
N ILE A 5 35.74 3.77 10.43
CA ILE A 5 34.57 3.42 11.23
C ILE A 5 33.89 2.28 10.49
N ASN A 6 33.89 1.10 11.12
CA ASN A 6 33.43 -0.16 10.54
C ASN A 6 31.95 -0.05 10.15
N SER A 7 31.55 -0.54 8.98
CA SER A 7 30.16 -0.54 8.50
C SER A 7 29.21 -1.19 9.52
N THR A 8 29.73 -2.15 10.29
CA THR A 8 29.06 -2.81 11.42
C THR A 8 28.60 -1.84 12.51
N VAL A 9 29.36 -0.76 12.78
CA VAL A 9 28.99 0.26 13.78
C VAL A 9 27.82 1.10 13.27
N TYR A 10 27.77 1.41 11.98
CA TYR A 10 26.65 2.13 11.37
C TYR A 10 25.38 1.28 11.30
N VAL A 11 25.49 0.00 10.92
CA VAL A 11 24.35 -0.93 10.96
C VAL A 11 23.84 -1.11 12.39
N ALA A 12 24.72 -1.17 13.38
CA ALA A 12 24.33 -1.20 14.79
C ALA A 12 23.63 0.09 15.21
N ILE A 13 24.10 1.27 14.80
CA ILE A 13 23.45 2.55 15.07
C ILE A 13 22.09 2.64 14.38
N ILE A 14 21.91 2.12 13.17
CA ILE A 14 20.62 2.13 12.45
C ILE A 14 19.65 1.10 13.03
N THR A 15 20.12 -0.09 13.40
CA THR A 15 19.28 -1.07 14.10
C THR A 15 18.89 -0.54 15.48
N LEU A 16 19.78 0.23 16.12
CA LEU A 16 19.50 0.95 17.35
C LEU A 16 18.55 2.12 17.12
N ILE A 17 18.69 2.94 16.07
CA ILE A 17 17.81 4.09 15.80
C ILE A 17 16.44 3.64 15.29
N GLY A 18 16.39 2.66 14.38
CA GLY A 18 15.16 2.01 13.93
C GLY A 18 14.50 1.23 15.05
N GLY A 19 15.27 0.53 15.88
CA GLY A 19 14.81 -0.13 17.09
C GLY A 19 14.36 0.85 18.17
N ILE A 20 14.99 2.03 18.29
CA ILE A 20 14.59 3.11 19.19
C ILE A 20 13.36 3.83 18.64
N ALA A 21 13.25 4.09 17.34
CA ALA A 21 12.08 4.70 16.73
C ALA A 21 10.88 3.75 16.83
N ALA A 22 11.09 2.47 16.50
CA ALA A 22 10.10 1.43 16.72
C ALA A 22 9.77 1.30 18.22
N ALA A 23 10.75 1.29 19.13
CA ALA A 23 10.51 1.25 20.57
C ALA A 23 9.88 2.54 21.12
N VAL A 24 10.10 3.72 20.55
CA VAL A 24 9.42 4.96 20.93
C VAL A 24 7.95 4.92 20.48
N VAL A 25 7.70 4.29 19.33
CA VAL A 25 6.36 4.06 18.78
C VAL A 25 5.65 2.89 19.48
N THR A 26 6.36 1.88 19.98
CA THR A 26 5.79 0.63 20.54
C THR A 26 5.95 0.46 22.06
N SER A 27 6.79 1.25 22.74
CA SER A 27 6.97 1.20 24.21
C SER A 27 5.98 2.13 24.90
N ILE A 28 4.87 1.52 25.29
CA ILE A 28 3.75 2.13 26.02
C ILE A 28 4.11 2.41 27.51
N TYR A 29 5.33 2.08 27.97
CA TYR A 29 5.73 2.17 29.38
C TYR A 29 6.67 3.34 29.73
N GLN A 30 6.95 4.23 28.80
CA GLN A 30 7.76 5.41 29.08
C GLN A 30 6.88 6.63 29.34
N ASP A 31 7.09 7.26 30.49
CA ASP A 31 6.58 8.59 30.83
C ASP A 31 6.83 9.56 29.65
N GLU A 32 5.94 10.54 29.45
CA GLU A 32 6.04 11.56 28.40
C GLU A 32 7.42 12.24 28.37
N VAL A 33 8.06 12.34 29.55
CA VAL A 33 9.44 12.81 29.70
C VAL A 33 10.46 11.91 29.00
N SER A 34 10.33 10.59 29.12
CA SER A 34 11.24 9.62 28.49
C SER A 34 11.06 9.57 26.97
N LYS A 35 9.82 9.62 26.45
CA LYS A 35 9.56 9.71 25.00
C LYS A 35 10.17 10.98 24.41
N ARG A 36 10.01 12.11 25.10
CA ARG A 36 10.63 13.38 24.74
C ARG A 36 12.15 13.29 24.75
N GLU A 37 12.76 12.74 25.80
CA GLU A 37 14.22 12.64 25.91
C GLU A 37 14.82 11.74 24.82
N ILE A 38 14.20 10.59 24.54
CA ILE A 38 14.66 9.69 23.48
C ILE A 38 14.53 10.37 22.11
N SER A 39 13.42 11.06 21.86
CA SER A 39 13.23 11.77 20.60
C SER A 39 14.26 12.89 20.42
N LEU A 40 14.58 13.64 21.48
CA LEU A 40 15.63 14.66 21.47
C LEU A 40 17.03 14.06 21.28
N ARG A 41 17.34 12.92 21.89
CA ARG A 41 18.60 12.20 21.69
C ARG A 41 18.72 11.67 20.26
N THR A 42 17.64 11.10 19.73
CA THR A 42 17.58 10.61 18.34
C THR A 42 17.82 11.74 17.36
N ILE A 43 17.12 12.87 17.54
CA ILE A 43 17.33 14.10 16.77
C ILE A 43 18.77 14.59 16.87
N SER A 44 19.36 14.61 18.07
CA SER A 44 20.73 15.06 18.29
C SER A 44 21.74 14.18 17.55
N LEU A 45 21.57 12.85 17.61
CA LEU A 45 22.42 11.89 16.89
C LEU A 45 22.30 12.07 15.37
N LEU A 46 21.08 12.15 14.86
CA LEU A 46 20.84 12.39 13.43
C LEU A 46 21.42 13.75 12.99
N ALA A 47 21.21 14.80 13.79
CA ALA A 47 21.73 16.12 13.48
C ALA A 47 23.26 16.17 13.47
N GLN A 48 23.94 15.47 14.38
CA GLN A 48 25.40 15.43 14.40
C GLN A 48 25.98 14.79 13.14
N ASP A 49 25.42 13.66 12.71
CA ASP A 49 25.86 12.97 11.50
C ASP A 49 25.58 13.82 10.23
N LEU A 50 24.37 14.38 10.16
CA LEU A 50 23.92 15.20 9.04
C LEU A 50 24.66 16.55 8.92
N LEU A 51 25.00 17.19 10.05
CA LEU A 51 25.64 18.51 10.08
C LEU A 51 27.16 18.46 9.89
N GLN A 52 27.81 17.35 10.24
CA GLN A 52 29.26 17.20 10.10
C GLN A 52 29.68 16.69 8.71
N ALA A 53 28.73 16.13 7.94
CA ALA A 53 29.01 15.65 6.60
C ALA A 53 29.30 16.79 5.62
N LYS A 54 30.50 16.79 5.04
CA LYS A 54 30.79 17.57 3.83
C LYS A 54 29.74 17.26 2.76
N PRO A 55 29.38 18.22 1.88
CA PRO A 55 28.47 17.95 0.77
C PRO A 55 28.94 16.71 0.01
N ILE A 56 28.10 15.68 -0.04
CA ILE A 56 28.42 14.48 -0.82
C ILE A 56 28.16 14.85 -2.28
N ILE A 57 29.19 14.76 -3.12
CA ILE A 57 29.06 15.15 -4.53
C ILE A 57 28.56 13.92 -5.29
N LEU A 58 27.35 14.03 -5.85
CA LEU A 58 26.85 13.04 -6.80
C LEU A 58 27.69 13.12 -8.08
N SER A 59 28.37 12.03 -8.40
CA SER A 59 29.07 11.86 -9.68
C SER A 59 28.38 10.79 -10.51
N SER A 60 28.49 10.88 -11.84
CA SER A 60 28.03 9.81 -12.75
C SER A 60 28.72 8.46 -12.52
N GLU A 61 29.84 8.46 -11.78
CA GLU A 61 30.63 7.28 -11.43
C GLU A 61 30.32 6.75 -10.01
N SER A 62 29.34 7.35 -9.33
CA SER A 62 28.97 6.95 -7.97
C SER A 62 28.43 5.52 -7.97
N GLY A 63 29.15 4.62 -7.30
CA GLY A 63 28.75 3.23 -7.16
C GLY A 63 27.52 3.05 -6.25
N PRO A 64 26.85 1.88 -6.32
CA PRO A 64 25.81 1.40 -5.41
C PRO A 64 25.92 1.87 -3.96
N GLU A 65 27.01 1.51 -3.29
CA GLU A 65 27.20 1.78 -1.87
C GLU A 65 27.19 3.30 -1.55
N HIS A 66 27.76 4.10 -2.45
CA HIS A 66 27.81 5.55 -2.30
C HIS A 66 26.42 6.17 -2.45
N LEU A 67 25.67 5.76 -3.47
CA LEU A 67 24.30 6.21 -3.70
C LEU A 67 23.37 5.83 -2.56
N ASN A 68 23.52 4.61 -2.02
CA ASN A 68 22.76 4.16 -0.86
C ASN A 68 23.04 5.03 0.36
N ARG A 69 24.31 5.40 0.59
CA ARG A 69 24.68 6.28 1.69
C ARG A 69 24.00 7.65 1.58
N ILE A 70 23.97 8.23 0.38
CA ILE A 70 23.30 9.53 0.16
C ILE A 70 21.80 9.41 0.36
N LEU A 71 21.19 8.35 -0.17
CA LEU A 71 19.77 8.06 0.02
C LEU A 71 19.42 7.96 1.51
N GLN A 72 20.19 7.19 2.26
CA GLN A 72 20.05 7.05 3.72
C GLN A 72 20.17 8.40 4.45
N HIS A 73 21.11 9.26 4.06
CA HIS A 73 21.24 10.60 4.67
C HIS A 73 20.00 11.46 4.40
N LYS A 74 19.47 11.40 3.17
CA LYS A 74 18.26 12.15 2.81
C LYS A 74 17.03 11.62 3.57
N GLU A 75 16.88 10.31 3.69
CA GLU A 75 15.79 9.67 4.46
C GLU A 75 15.89 9.94 5.96
N ALA A 76 17.10 9.90 6.53
CA ALA A 76 17.36 10.26 7.91
C ALA A 76 16.95 11.72 8.20
N ALA A 77 17.27 12.65 7.29
CA ALA A 77 16.88 14.05 7.42
C ALA A 77 15.35 14.23 7.40
N PHE A 78 14.68 13.50 6.51
CA PHE A 78 13.22 13.47 6.44
C PHE A 78 12.58 12.94 7.72
N LEU A 79 13.02 11.79 8.22
CA LEU A 79 12.53 11.20 9.47
C LEU A 79 12.75 12.15 10.66
N ALA A 80 13.94 12.76 10.75
CA ALA A 80 14.24 13.74 11.78
C ALA A 80 13.30 14.95 11.70
N LYS A 81 12.95 15.41 10.50
CA LYS A 81 12.04 16.55 10.31
C LYS A 81 10.62 16.20 10.74
N GLY A 82 10.13 15.02 10.40
CA GLY A 82 8.84 14.51 10.85
C GLY A 82 8.75 14.40 12.38
N LEU A 83 9.77 13.82 13.01
CA LEU A 83 9.87 13.74 14.47
C LEU A 83 9.91 15.14 15.12
N THR A 84 10.65 16.07 14.51
CA THR A 84 10.73 17.46 14.96
C THR A 84 9.39 18.19 14.81
N GLN A 85 8.57 17.83 13.82
CA GLN A 85 7.20 18.33 13.68
C GLN A 85 6.31 17.81 14.80
N HIS A 86 6.28 16.49 14.97
CA HIS A 86 5.53 15.82 16.03
C HIS A 86 5.87 16.39 17.43
N LEU A 87 7.15 16.55 17.75
CA LEU A 87 7.56 17.10 19.03
C LEU A 87 7.13 18.56 19.24
N LYS A 88 7.15 19.40 18.18
CA LYS A 88 6.67 20.79 18.27
C LYS A 88 5.18 20.83 18.57
N ASP A 89 4.40 19.96 17.92
CA ASP A 89 2.95 19.97 18.03
C ASP A 89 2.48 19.45 19.40
N ASN A 90 3.23 18.53 20.01
CA ASN A 90 2.86 17.90 21.27
C ASN A 90 3.51 18.52 22.52
N HIS A 91 4.56 19.32 22.36
CA HIS A 91 5.27 19.91 23.51
C HIS A 91 5.53 21.41 23.33
N LYS A 92 4.72 22.22 24.01
CA LYS A 92 4.83 23.69 24.01
C LYS A 92 6.18 24.15 24.58
N GLY A 93 6.79 25.14 23.95
CA GLY A 93 8.02 25.80 24.43
C GLY A 93 9.33 25.25 23.85
N MET A 94 9.30 24.21 23.00
CA MET A 94 10.49 23.78 22.27
C MET A 94 10.63 24.54 20.96
N ASP A 95 11.80 25.17 20.75
CA ASP A 95 12.15 25.81 19.50
C ASP A 95 13.10 24.91 18.69
N PHE A 96 12.63 24.49 17.52
CA PHE A 96 13.39 23.66 16.59
C PHE A 96 13.78 24.41 15.31
N LYS A 97 13.70 25.75 15.28
CA LYS A 97 13.98 26.56 14.08
C LYS A 97 15.35 26.25 13.45
N ILE A 98 16.41 26.24 14.26
CA ILE A 98 17.78 25.97 13.79
C ILE A 98 17.87 24.56 13.20
N LEU A 99 17.38 23.55 13.94
CA LEU A 99 17.38 22.17 13.51
C LEU A 99 16.58 21.97 12.21
N ARG A 100 15.37 22.53 12.11
CA ARG A 100 14.53 22.41 10.91
C ARG A 100 15.19 23.04 9.70
N SER A 101 15.85 24.18 9.88
CA SER A 101 16.64 24.83 8.81
C SER A 101 17.76 23.90 8.33
N SER A 102 18.51 23.32 9.26
CA SER A 102 19.57 22.34 8.95
C SER A 102 19.05 21.09 8.24
N LEU A 103 17.97 20.49 8.73
CA LEU A 103 17.36 19.30 8.11
C LEU A 103 16.82 19.62 6.71
N SER A 104 16.18 20.77 6.54
CA SER A 104 15.70 21.20 5.22
C SER A 104 16.85 21.49 4.26
N SER A 105 17.99 22.00 4.74
CA SER A 105 19.20 22.19 3.95
C SER A 105 19.74 20.85 3.41
N VAL A 106 19.71 19.80 4.24
CA VAL A 106 20.07 18.43 3.80
C VAL A 106 19.07 17.89 2.78
N GLU A 107 17.76 18.02 3.04
CA GLU A 107 16.72 17.56 2.11
C GLU A 107 16.89 18.22 0.73
N ARG A 108 17.15 19.53 0.70
CA ARG A 108 17.32 20.29 -0.56
C ARG A 108 18.65 20.00 -1.27
N ARG A 109 19.65 19.44 -0.59
CA ARG A 109 20.99 19.21 -1.16
C ARG A 109 21.02 18.06 -2.16
N TYR A 110 20.18 17.04 -1.95
CA TYR A 110 20.19 15.82 -2.74
C TYR A 110 18.84 15.65 -3.42
N SER A 111 18.80 15.52 -4.75
CA SER A 111 17.55 15.22 -5.46
C SER A 111 17.34 13.70 -5.54
N TYR A 112 16.13 13.23 -5.20
CA TYR A 112 15.72 11.85 -5.45
C TYR A 112 15.80 11.52 -6.94
N ALA A 113 15.36 12.43 -7.82
CA ALA A 113 15.46 12.24 -9.25
C ALA A 113 16.92 12.07 -9.74
N GLN A 114 17.86 12.86 -9.21
CA GLN A 114 19.30 12.71 -9.49
C GLN A 114 19.87 11.39 -8.97
N LEU A 115 19.49 10.97 -7.77
CA LEU A 115 19.87 9.68 -7.20
C LEU A 115 19.41 8.53 -8.10
N TYR A 116 18.14 8.54 -8.49
CA TYR A 116 17.56 7.51 -9.35
C TYR A 116 18.12 7.51 -10.76
N GLN A 117 18.44 8.68 -11.31
CA GLN A 117 19.09 8.78 -12.61
C GLN A 117 20.52 8.22 -12.56
N THR A 118 21.28 8.54 -11.52
CA THR A 118 22.65 8.05 -11.33
C THR A 118 22.67 6.54 -11.13
N ALA A 119 21.69 6.01 -10.39
CA ALA A 119 21.45 4.57 -10.25
C ALA A 119 20.91 3.89 -11.52
N LYS A 120 20.69 4.65 -12.61
CA LYS A 120 20.17 4.17 -13.91
C LYS A 120 18.80 3.48 -13.80
N VAL A 121 17.98 3.81 -12.79
CA VAL A 121 16.62 3.26 -12.63
C VAL A 121 15.53 4.20 -13.18
N ALA A 122 15.84 5.47 -13.36
CA ALA A 122 14.97 6.46 -13.99
C ALA A 122 15.75 7.43 -14.88
N SER A 123 15.03 8.22 -15.67
CA SER A 123 15.51 9.33 -16.47
C SER A 123 14.77 10.58 -16.04
N ILE A 124 15.49 11.65 -15.68
CA ILE A 124 14.85 12.91 -15.33
C ILE A 124 14.25 13.54 -16.58
N ILE A 125 12.96 13.85 -16.51
CA ILE A 125 12.23 14.56 -17.56
C ILE A 125 12.18 16.05 -17.25
N CYS A 126 11.74 16.41 -16.04
CA CYS A 126 11.79 17.76 -15.51
C CYS A 126 12.42 17.75 -14.12
N GLU A 127 13.32 18.68 -13.85
CA GLU A 127 14.08 18.69 -12.61
C GLU A 127 13.76 19.91 -11.75
N ASN A 128 13.53 19.71 -10.44
CA ASN A 128 13.40 20.79 -9.46
C ASN A 128 12.39 21.88 -9.88
N LEU A 129 11.20 21.45 -10.30
CA LEU A 129 10.05 22.32 -10.49
C LEU A 129 9.60 22.82 -9.11
N THR A 130 9.40 24.12 -8.95
CA THR A 130 9.04 24.73 -7.67
C THR A 130 7.70 25.43 -7.79
N TRP A 131 6.88 25.29 -6.74
CA TRP A 131 5.58 25.94 -6.63
C TRP A 131 5.36 26.41 -5.19
N ASP A 132 4.86 27.63 -5.02
CA ASP A 132 4.87 28.39 -3.75
C ASP A 132 3.49 28.94 -3.33
N GLY A 133 2.39 28.43 -3.88
CA GLY A 133 1.05 28.94 -3.60
C GLY A 133 0.55 29.97 -4.62
N GLU A 134 1.46 30.79 -5.14
CA GLU A 134 1.14 31.92 -6.03
C GLU A 134 1.62 31.68 -7.47
N SER A 135 2.47 30.68 -7.65
CA SER A 135 2.99 30.25 -8.95
C SER A 135 1.87 29.85 -9.91
N LYS A 136 2.02 30.27 -11.17
CA LYS A 136 1.12 29.84 -12.26
C LYS A 136 1.24 28.33 -12.49
N PRO A 137 0.21 27.68 -13.07
CA PRO A 137 0.32 26.31 -13.56
C PRO A 137 1.58 26.14 -14.42
N ILE A 138 2.28 25.02 -14.25
CA ILE A 138 3.52 24.72 -14.93
C ILE A 138 3.20 24.00 -16.24
N TRP A 139 3.52 24.65 -17.35
CA TRP A 139 3.34 24.09 -18.70
C TRP A 139 4.59 23.32 -19.09
N ILE A 140 4.53 21.99 -19.04
CA ILE A 140 5.66 21.16 -19.46
C ILE A 140 5.88 21.41 -20.96
N SER A 141 7.08 21.89 -21.28
CA SER A 141 7.52 22.07 -22.66
C SER A 141 9.03 21.97 -22.74
N GLY A 142 9.55 21.58 -23.90
CA GLY A 142 10.99 21.67 -24.20
C GLY A 142 11.59 23.07 -24.08
N ARG A 143 10.78 24.13 -23.91
CA ARG A 143 11.24 25.51 -23.64
C ARG A 143 11.52 25.77 -22.16
N LEU A 144 10.97 24.96 -21.25
CA LEU A 144 11.38 25.01 -19.86
C LEU A 144 12.80 24.46 -19.77
N SER A 145 13.76 25.31 -19.40
CA SER A 145 15.18 24.93 -19.28
C SER A 145 15.42 23.73 -18.34
N LYS A 146 14.47 23.48 -17.43
CA LYS A 146 14.45 22.37 -16.49
C LYS A 146 13.87 21.07 -17.05
N CYS A 147 13.30 21.08 -18.25
CA CYS A 147 12.63 19.93 -18.89
C CYS A 147 13.32 19.52 -20.19
N LYS A 148 13.44 18.20 -20.42
CA LYS A 148 14.17 17.63 -21.58
C LYS A 148 13.29 16.89 -22.60
N SER A 149 11.99 16.71 -22.35
CA SER A 149 11.17 15.77 -23.12
C SER A 149 10.10 16.46 -23.96
N SER A 150 9.97 16.01 -25.21
CA SER A 150 8.85 16.32 -26.10
C SER A 150 7.58 15.51 -25.81
N LEU A 151 7.69 14.38 -25.10
CA LEU A 151 6.56 13.46 -24.88
C LEU A 151 5.53 13.97 -23.86
N LEU A 152 5.95 14.92 -23.01
CA LEU A 152 5.06 15.57 -22.05
C LEU A 152 4.73 17.00 -22.47
N ASP A 153 5.07 17.40 -23.71
CA ASP A 153 4.83 18.75 -24.19
C ASP A 153 3.34 19.07 -24.17
N GLY A 154 3.00 20.17 -23.50
CA GLY A 154 1.62 20.65 -23.37
C GLY A 154 0.90 20.13 -22.14
N ILE A 155 1.45 19.19 -21.38
CA ILE A 155 0.88 18.80 -20.07
C ILE A 155 0.99 19.98 -19.11
N ILE A 156 -0.09 20.24 -18.38
CA ILE A 156 -0.16 21.32 -17.40
C ILE A 156 -0.25 20.71 -16.01
N LEU A 157 0.72 21.05 -15.17
CA LEU A 157 0.76 20.68 -13.75
C LEU A 157 0.34 21.87 -12.89
N SER A 158 -0.68 21.70 -12.05
CA SER A 158 -1.15 22.73 -11.14
C SER A 158 -1.21 22.19 -9.72
N VAL A 159 -0.33 22.64 -8.84
CA VAL A 159 -0.46 22.33 -7.41
C VAL A 159 -1.64 23.13 -6.86
N LYS A 160 -2.62 22.46 -6.23
CA LYS A 160 -3.81 23.11 -5.65
C LYS A 160 -3.65 23.42 -4.18
N LYS A 161 -2.92 22.57 -3.48
CA LYS A 161 -2.77 22.65 -2.03
C LYS A 161 -1.44 22.09 -1.62
N ILE A 162 -0.75 22.78 -0.72
CA ILE A 162 0.42 22.26 -0.02
C ILE A 162 0.04 22.08 1.45
N ASP A 163 0.38 20.93 2.01
CA ASP A 163 0.24 20.61 3.43
C ASP A 163 1.64 20.32 4.01
N PRO A 164 2.39 21.36 4.42
CA PRO A 164 3.75 21.18 4.92
C PRO A 164 3.83 20.37 6.21
N ASN A 165 2.74 20.27 6.97
CA ASN A 165 2.71 19.57 8.25
C ASN A 165 2.59 18.07 8.07
N ASN A 166 1.87 17.63 7.03
CA ASN A 166 1.78 16.23 6.63
C ASN A 166 2.73 15.85 5.49
N PHE A 167 3.64 16.76 5.11
CA PHE A 167 4.62 16.58 4.03
C PHE A 167 3.98 16.08 2.73
N ARG A 168 2.91 16.73 2.30
CA ARG A 168 2.19 16.35 1.07
C ARG A 168 1.64 17.53 0.30
N PHE A 169 1.31 17.32 -0.97
CA PHE A 169 0.67 18.33 -1.81
C PHE A 169 -0.31 17.68 -2.79
N HIS A 170 -1.35 18.43 -3.15
CA HIS A 170 -2.34 18.03 -4.14
C HIS A 170 -1.97 18.63 -5.48
N ILE A 171 -1.91 17.80 -6.51
CA ILE A 171 -1.58 18.22 -7.88
C ILE A 171 -2.71 17.83 -8.82
N ASP A 172 -3.05 18.76 -9.71
CA ASP A 172 -3.88 18.51 -10.87
C ASP A 172 -2.96 18.37 -12.09
N VAL A 173 -3.21 17.33 -12.86
CA VAL A 173 -2.61 17.11 -14.17
C VAL A 173 -3.70 17.33 -15.21
N SER A 174 -3.43 18.14 -16.22
CA SER A 174 -4.36 18.38 -17.32
C SER A 174 -3.67 18.37 -18.67
N ASN A 175 -4.46 18.14 -19.72
CA ASN A 175 -4.01 17.93 -21.10
C ASN A 175 -3.10 16.69 -21.25
N ASP A 176 -3.34 15.65 -20.45
CA ASP A 176 -2.59 14.39 -20.49
C ASP A 176 -3.18 13.38 -21.49
N LYS A 177 -3.23 13.78 -22.76
CA LYS A 177 -3.79 12.97 -23.86
C LYS A 177 -3.17 11.59 -24.06
N GLY A 178 -1.96 11.40 -23.52
CA GLY A 178 -1.21 10.15 -23.62
C GLY A 178 -1.38 9.23 -22.43
N GLY A 179 -2.15 9.63 -21.40
CA GLY A 179 -2.26 8.90 -20.14
C GLY A 179 -0.88 8.70 -19.48
N ALA A 180 0.00 9.72 -19.56
CA ALA A 180 1.32 9.66 -18.97
C ALA A 180 1.24 9.59 -17.43
N PHE A 181 0.27 10.30 -16.86
CA PHE A 181 -0.07 10.37 -15.45
C PHE A 181 -1.49 9.84 -15.18
N CYS A 182 -2.46 10.16 -16.04
CA CYS A 182 -3.89 9.87 -15.85
C CYS A 182 -4.30 8.58 -16.58
N LEU A 183 -3.91 7.41 -16.05
CA LEU A 183 -4.27 6.12 -16.66
C LEU A 183 -5.78 5.86 -16.58
N GLY A 184 -6.47 5.90 -17.73
CA GLY A 184 -7.84 5.41 -17.86
C GLY A 184 -8.96 6.40 -17.51
N GLU A 185 -8.62 7.65 -17.22
CA GLU A 185 -9.57 8.76 -17.11
C GLU A 185 -9.37 9.74 -18.28
N ASP A 186 -10.22 10.76 -18.40
CA ASP A 186 -10.12 11.85 -19.38
C ASP A 186 -8.70 12.49 -19.36
N ASP A 187 -8.42 13.48 -20.23
CA ASP A 187 -7.13 14.22 -20.27
C ASP A 187 -6.78 14.99 -18.95
N PHE A 188 -7.46 14.70 -17.84
CA PHE A 188 -7.39 15.33 -16.54
C PHE A 188 -7.43 14.30 -15.40
N CYS A 189 -6.59 14.46 -14.39
CA CYS A 189 -6.66 13.75 -13.12
C CYS A 189 -6.07 14.59 -12.00
N ASP A 190 -6.44 14.30 -10.76
CA ASP A 190 -5.85 14.89 -9.57
C ASP A 190 -5.49 13.84 -8.52
N PHE A 191 -4.46 14.11 -7.72
CA PHE A 191 -4.03 13.21 -6.65
C PHE A 191 -3.15 13.91 -5.61
N TRP A 192 -3.06 13.29 -4.43
CA TRP A 192 -2.10 13.66 -3.41
C TRP A 192 -0.74 13.00 -3.71
N ILE A 193 0.32 13.79 -3.55
CA ILE A 193 1.70 13.31 -3.55
C ILE A 193 2.28 13.58 -2.18
N ASP A 194 2.79 12.53 -1.56
CA ASP A 194 3.47 12.58 -0.29
C ASP A 194 4.99 12.66 -0.50
N LEU A 195 5.72 13.28 0.44
CA LEU A 195 7.18 13.25 0.44
C LEU A 195 7.72 11.83 0.58
N GLY A 196 6.89 10.85 0.97
CA GLY A 196 7.22 9.43 1.03
C GLY A 196 7.03 8.69 -0.30
N ASP A 197 6.44 9.30 -1.33
CA ASP A 197 6.26 8.66 -2.62
C ASP A 197 7.59 8.48 -3.34
N ARG A 198 7.85 7.25 -3.79
CA ARG A 198 9.12 6.80 -4.37
C ARG A 198 8.84 6.03 -5.65
N LEU A 199 9.88 5.70 -6.42
CA LEU A 199 9.73 4.86 -7.60
C LEU A 199 9.09 3.50 -7.28
N GLU A 200 9.27 3.03 -6.05
CA GLU A 200 8.74 1.77 -5.54
C GLU A 200 7.24 1.82 -5.22
N SER A 201 6.67 3.00 -4.94
CA SER A 201 5.30 3.11 -4.43
C SER A 201 4.25 3.25 -5.52
N THR A 202 4.63 3.35 -6.80
CA THR A 202 3.66 3.51 -7.89
C THR A 202 4.03 2.70 -9.13
N SER A 203 2.98 2.31 -9.88
CA SER A 203 3.07 1.55 -11.14
C SER A 203 3.22 2.46 -12.37
N TYR A 204 3.17 3.78 -12.21
CA TYR A 204 3.15 4.72 -13.33
C TYR A 204 4.50 4.79 -14.06
N LYS A 205 4.43 4.94 -15.39
CA LYS A 205 5.62 5.10 -16.24
C LYS A 205 6.31 6.44 -15.99
N TYR A 206 5.53 7.50 -15.81
CA TYR A 206 5.99 8.80 -15.38
C TYR A 206 5.62 9.00 -13.91
N LEU A 207 6.56 9.54 -13.15
CA LEU A 207 6.40 9.77 -11.72
C LEU A 207 6.71 11.23 -11.39
N ILE A 208 5.91 11.78 -10.49
CA ILE A 208 6.18 13.06 -9.85
C ILE A 208 6.83 12.75 -8.49
N LEU A 209 8.12 13.02 -8.38
CA LEU A 209 8.89 12.80 -7.16
C LEU A 209 8.98 14.09 -6.36
N ALA A 210 8.41 14.09 -5.16
CA ALA A 210 8.59 15.17 -4.21
C ALA A 210 10.06 15.27 -3.78
N GLU A 211 10.69 16.42 -4.01
CA GLU A 211 12.08 16.69 -3.63
C GLU A 211 12.16 17.38 -2.26
N TYR A 212 11.21 18.30 -2.03
CA TYR A 212 11.05 19.07 -0.80
C TYR A 212 9.61 19.53 -0.64
N ILE A 213 9.05 19.38 0.57
CA ILE A 213 7.77 19.97 0.96
C ILE A 213 7.98 20.73 2.26
N GLY A 214 7.68 22.03 2.28
CA GLY A 214 7.95 22.87 3.43
C GLY A 214 7.61 24.33 3.20
N TYR A 215 8.51 25.22 3.63
CA TYR A 215 8.32 26.67 3.59
C TYR A 215 9.51 27.34 2.90
N GLU A 216 9.26 28.44 2.19
CA GLU A 216 10.32 29.27 1.63
C GLU A 216 11.20 29.82 2.76
N ASP A 217 10.53 30.54 3.68
CA ASP A 217 11.11 30.99 4.94
C ASP A 217 10.90 29.92 6.00
N ILE A 218 11.88 29.04 6.12
CA ILE A 218 11.87 27.90 7.04
C ILE A 218 11.80 28.35 8.50
N TYR A 219 12.41 29.50 8.82
CA TYR A 219 12.50 30.03 10.19
C TYR A 219 11.17 30.58 10.67
N ASN A 220 10.47 31.32 9.80
CA ASN A 220 9.20 31.95 10.13
C ASN A 220 7.99 31.16 9.62
N GLN A 221 8.20 30.05 8.90
CA GLN A 221 7.17 29.21 8.31
C GLN A 221 6.23 29.99 7.42
N LYS A 222 6.81 30.86 6.57
CA LYS A 222 6.06 31.67 5.61
C LYS A 222 6.17 31.06 4.22
N ILE A 223 5.07 31.15 3.48
CA ILE A 223 4.91 30.73 2.09
C ILE A 223 5.19 29.22 1.95
N PRO A 224 4.14 28.38 2.06
CA PRO A 224 4.26 26.97 1.75
C PRO A 224 4.82 26.77 0.35
N MET A 225 5.80 25.91 0.20
CA MET A 225 6.33 25.55 -1.11
C MET A 225 6.60 24.07 -1.25
N VAL A 226 6.52 23.61 -2.49
CA VAL A 226 6.95 22.30 -2.92
C VAL A 226 7.99 22.43 -4.02
N THR A 227 9.01 21.59 -3.96
CA THR A 227 9.87 21.29 -5.10
C THR A 227 9.68 19.83 -5.47
N PHE A 228 9.49 19.54 -6.76
CA PHE A 228 9.33 18.18 -7.25
C PHE A 228 10.02 18.02 -8.62
N SER A 229 10.26 16.78 -9.00
CA SER A 229 10.84 16.41 -10.29
C SER A 229 9.90 15.44 -11.00
N VAL A 230 9.85 15.51 -12.33
CA VAL A 230 9.17 14.52 -13.16
C VAL A 230 10.20 13.57 -13.72
N VAL A 231 10.02 12.27 -13.51
CA VAL A 231 10.94 11.24 -14.00
C VAL A 231 10.22 10.21 -14.85
N LEU A 232 10.89 9.73 -15.88
CA LEU A 232 10.50 8.57 -16.66
C LEU A 232 11.22 7.36 -16.11
N ARG A 233 10.47 6.36 -15.70
CA ARG A 233 11.02 5.11 -15.21
C ARG A 233 11.63 4.30 -16.37
N LYS A 234 12.82 3.70 -16.16
CA LYS A 234 13.46 2.89 -17.20
C LYS A 234 12.93 1.45 -17.27
N ASN A 235 12.49 0.90 -16.14
CA ASN A 235 11.88 -0.43 -16.05
C ASN A 235 10.59 -0.32 -15.23
N PRO A 236 9.42 -0.79 -15.68
CA PRO A 236 8.20 -0.84 -14.84
C PRO A 236 8.47 -1.63 -13.55
N VAL A 237 7.76 -1.37 -12.44
CA VAL A 237 7.78 -2.30 -11.27
C VAL A 237 7.40 -3.66 -11.84
N ILE A 238 8.32 -4.62 -11.78
CA ILE A 238 7.98 -5.99 -11.39
C ILE A 238 8.04 -5.93 -9.86
N ASP A 239 6.99 -6.39 -9.18
CA ASP A 239 6.83 -6.30 -7.73
C ASP A 239 8.14 -6.63 -7.00
N PHE A 240 8.59 -5.73 -6.11
CA PHE A 240 9.81 -5.96 -5.34
C PHE A 240 9.57 -7.10 -4.33
N PRO A 241 10.41 -8.15 -4.29
CA PRO A 241 10.47 -9.03 -3.13
C PRO A 241 10.95 -8.18 -1.94
N LYS A 242 10.25 -8.25 -0.81
CA LYS A 242 10.75 -7.61 0.42
C LYS A 242 11.99 -8.35 0.91
N MET A 243 12.93 -7.57 1.45
CA MET A 243 14.19 -7.97 2.04
C MET A 243 14.08 -9.28 2.85
N VAL A 244 14.69 -10.34 2.32
CA VAL A 244 15.12 -11.46 3.15
C VAL A 244 16.13 -10.88 4.13
N SER A 245 15.87 -11.01 5.44
CA SER A 245 16.85 -10.73 6.49
C SER A 245 17.95 -11.80 6.46
N GLY A 246 18.71 -11.83 5.38
CA GLY A 246 19.93 -12.61 5.25
C GLY A 246 21.08 -11.79 5.80
N LYS A 247 21.89 -12.39 6.67
CA LYS A 247 23.18 -11.82 7.10
C LYS A 247 24.16 -11.89 5.92
N GLY A 248 24.06 -10.95 5.00
CA GLY A 248 24.98 -10.77 3.88
C GLY A 248 25.15 -9.27 3.59
N ASP A 249 26.38 -8.85 3.34
CA ASP A 249 26.81 -7.47 3.05
C ASP A 249 26.33 -6.98 1.66
N ASP A 250 25.01 -7.01 1.40
CA ASP A 250 24.47 -6.60 0.11
C ASP A 250 23.90 -5.18 0.17
N SER A 251 24.52 -4.26 -0.57
CA SER A 251 24.06 -2.89 -0.70
C SER A 251 22.69 -2.85 -1.41
N TYR A 252 21.84 -1.87 -1.07
CA TYR A 252 20.50 -1.66 -1.64
C TYR A 252 20.44 -1.73 -3.18
N TRP A 253 21.55 -1.42 -3.88
CA TRP A 253 21.61 -1.45 -5.34
C TRP A 253 22.26 -2.72 -5.91
N ASP A 254 23.14 -3.41 -5.19
CA ASP A 254 23.70 -4.71 -5.63
C ASP A 254 22.63 -5.80 -5.63
N TYR A 255 21.73 -5.77 -4.64
CA TYR A 255 20.55 -6.62 -4.61
C TYR A 255 19.67 -6.42 -5.85
N LYS A 256 19.44 -5.15 -6.28
CA LYS A 256 18.65 -4.86 -7.50
C LYS A 256 19.36 -5.27 -8.80
N TYR A 257 20.69 -5.10 -8.89
CA TYR A 257 21.45 -5.44 -10.11
C TYR A 257 21.59 -6.96 -10.31
N ASN A 258 21.84 -7.72 -9.23
CA ASN A 258 21.96 -9.18 -9.31
C ASN A 258 20.60 -9.88 -9.49
N ASN A 259 19.52 -9.37 -8.88
CA ASN A 259 18.17 -9.85 -9.20
C ASN A 259 17.77 -9.52 -10.64
N GLN A 260 18.16 -8.35 -11.18
CA GLN A 260 17.92 -8.04 -12.59
C GLN A 260 18.58 -9.02 -13.54
N LYS A 261 19.82 -9.43 -13.27
CA LYS A 261 20.53 -10.39 -14.12
C LYS A 261 19.93 -11.79 -14.02
N ALA A 262 19.56 -12.23 -12.82
CA ALA A 262 18.87 -13.51 -12.60
C ALA A 262 17.46 -13.56 -13.21
N ILE A 263 16.72 -12.44 -13.21
CA ILE A 263 15.38 -12.33 -13.81
C ILE A 263 15.46 -12.25 -15.35
N ILE A 264 16.48 -11.58 -15.91
CA ILE A 264 16.73 -11.59 -17.36
C ILE A 264 17.11 -13.01 -17.82
N GLU A 265 17.96 -13.71 -17.07
CA GLU A 265 18.33 -15.10 -17.36
C GLU A 265 17.17 -16.11 -17.11
N GLN A 266 16.21 -15.80 -16.24
CA GLN A 266 14.97 -16.59 -16.05
C GLN A 266 13.89 -16.29 -17.11
N ASN A 267 13.76 -15.05 -17.59
CA ASN A 267 12.79 -14.66 -18.60
C ASN A 267 13.09 -15.23 -19.99
N GLU A 268 14.34 -15.60 -20.28
CA GLU A 268 14.69 -16.30 -21.52
C GLU A 268 14.33 -17.80 -21.51
N ASN A 269 13.92 -18.37 -20.36
CA ASN A 269 13.55 -19.79 -20.21
C ASN A 269 12.11 -20.04 -19.71
N GLN A 270 11.29 -19.01 -19.48
CA GLN A 270 9.88 -19.22 -19.12
C GLN A 270 9.04 -19.58 -20.35
N LEU A 271 8.80 -20.89 -20.52
CA LEU A 271 7.60 -21.36 -21.20
C LEU A 271 6.39 -20.73 -20.51
N ALA A 272 5.67 -19.85 -21.22
CA ALA A 272 4.43 -19.26 -20.74
C ALA A 272 3.55 -20.35 -20.11
N VAL A 273 3.18 -20.18 -18.84
CA VAL A 273 2.27 -21.11 -18.17
C VAL A 273 1.01 -21.20 -19.03
N LYS A 274 0.66 -22.41 -19.47
CA LYS A 274 -0.61 -22.65 -20.17
C LYS A 274 -1.73 -22.28 -19.21
N CYS A 275 -2.26 -21.07 -19.37
CA CYS A 275 -3.28 -20.52 -18.52
C CYS A 275 -4.65 -21.07 -18.92
N GLU A 276 -5.28 -21.79 -18.00
CA GLU A 276 -6.64 -22.27 -18.17
C GLU A 276 -7.60 -21.27 -17.51
N PRO A 277 -8.80 -21.02 -18.07
CA PRO A 277 -9.72 -20.07 -17.49
C PRO A 277 -10.28 -20.57 -16.16
N PHE A 278 -10.53 -19.66 -15.22
CA PHE A 278 -11.36 -19.92 -14.04
C PHE A 278 -12.83 -20.13 -14.41
N PHE A 279 -13.29 -19.44 -15.47
CA PHE A 279 -14.67 -19.47 -15.94
C PHE A 279 -14.74 -19.63 -17.46
N ASP A 280 -15.63 -20.48 -17.96
CA ASP A 280 -15.85 -20.69 -19.39
C ASP A 280 -17.35 -20.87 -19.68
N HIS A 281 -17.75 -20.54 -20.91
CA HIS A 281 -19.07 -20.83 -21.48
C HIS A 281 -19.10 -22.16 -22.26
N ASP A 282 -17.94 -22.80 -22.46
CA ASP A 282 -17.87 -24.08 -23.15
C ASP A 282 -18.31 -25.22 -22.22
N SER A 283 -19.52 -25.72 -22.43
CA SER A 283 -20.02 -26.95 -21.79
C SER A 283 -19.11 -28.18 -21.95
N LYS A 284 -18.12 -28.15 -22.86
CA LYS A 284 -17.12 -29.22 -23.06
C LYS A 284 -15.89 -29.07 -22.17
N THR A 285 -15.59 -27.89 -21.62
CA THR A 285 -14.57 -27.72 -20.59
C THR A 285 -15.17 -28.11 -19.24
N SER A 286 -15.04 -29.39 -18.88
CA SER A 286 -15.72 -29.99 -17.72
C SER A 286 -15.33 -29.44 -16.35
N ALA A 287 -14.34 -28.53 -16.28
CA ALA A 287 -13.74 -28.07 -15.02
C ALA A 287 -14.09 -26.62 -14.63
N ALA A 288 -14.45 -25.76 -15.59
CA ALA A 288 -14.68 -24.33 -15.33
C ALA A 288 -16.18 -24.02 -15.26
N PRO A 289 -16.68 -23.38 -14.19
CA PRO A 289 -18.07 -22.92 -14.14
C PRO A 289 -18.31 -21.73 -15.07
N GLU A 290 -19.59 -21.44 -15.34
CA GLU A 290 -20.01 -20.25 -16.09
C GLU A 290 -19.53 -18.95 -15.40
N PRO A 291 -19.07 -17.95 -16.17
CA PRO A 291 -18.70 -16.64 -15.62
C PRO A 291 -19.81 -16.02 -14.78
N PRO A 292 -19.50 -15.51 -13.57
CA PRO A 292 -20.51 -14.90 -12.73
C PRO A 292 -20.97 -13.56 -13.30
N ILE A 293 -22.26 -13.27 -13.19
CA ILE A 293 -22.78 -11.93 -13.44
C ILE A 293 -22.34 -11.03 -12.28
N MET A 294 -21.65 -9.93 -12.62
CA MET A 294 -21.22 -8.92 -11.66
C MET A 294 -22.38 -7.99 -11.32
N THR A 295 -22.53 -7.70 -10.02
CA THR A 295 -23.47 -6.68 -9.53
C THR A 295 -22.74 -5.34 -9.45
N ASN A 296 -23.49 -4.23 -9.39
CA ASN A 296 -22.88 -2.89 -9.21
C ASN A 296 -21.92 -2.82 -8.01
N PHE A 297 -22.25 -3.50 -6.91
CA PHE A 297 -21.37 -3.56 -5.74
C PHE A 297 -20.13 -4.41 -6.01
N GLY A 298 -20.28 -5.53 -6.74
CA GLY A 298 -19.14 -6.36 -7.17
C GLY A 298 -18.17 -5.61 -8.08
N ASP A 299 -18.69 -4.84 -9.04
CA ASP A 299 -17.87 -3.98 -9.90
C ASP A 299 -17.20 -2.86 -9.09
N GLY A 300 -17.91 -2.29 -8.11
CA GLY A 300 -17.36 -1.34 -7.16
C GLY A 300 -16.19 -1.92 -6.36
N ILE A 301 -16.30 -3.16 -5.87
CA ILE A 301 -15.21 -3.87 -5.19
C ILE A 301 -14.00 -4.00 -6.12
N VAL A 302 -14.20 -4.47 -7.35
CA VAL A 302 -13.12 -4.62 -8.34
C VAL A 302 -12.42 -3.29 -8.61
N ARG A 303 -13.18 -2.20 -8.81
CA ARG A 303 -12.61 -0.86 -8.97
C ARG A 303 -11.80 -0.43 -7.76
N ALA A 304 -12.34 -0.59 -6.55
CA ALA A 304 -11.64 -0.23 -5.32
C ALA A 304 -10.35 -1.05 -5.11
N CYS A 305 -10.36 -2.34 -5.46
CA CYS A 305 -9.18 -3.20 -5.39
C CYS A 305 -8.10 -2.84 -6.43
N GLY A 306 -8.50 -2.23 -7.56
CA GLY A 306 -7.59 -1.82 -8.62
C GLY A 306 -6.84 -3.00 -9.26
N ALA A 307 -5.54 -2.80 -9.54
CA ALA A 307 -4.68 -3.82 -10.12
C ALA A 307 -4.45 -5.01 -9.17
N ILE A 308 -3.90 -6.10 -9.71
CA ILE A 308 -3.37 -7.22 -8.93
C ILE A 308 -2.43 -6.71 -7.81
N GLY A 309 -2.57 -7.24 -6.59
CA GLY A 309 -1.81 -6.76 -5.41
C GLY A 309 -2.21 -5.38 -4.88
N GLY A 310 -3.21 -4.71 -5.49
CA GLY A 310 -3.71 -3.42 -5.04
C GLY A 310 -4.29 -3.49 -3.61
N LYS A 311 -4.07 -2.41 -2.85
CA LYS A 311 -4.62 -2.24 -1.50
C LYS A 311 -5.59 -1.07 -1.48
N VAL A 312 -6.79 -1.35 -1.02
CA VAL A 312 -7.87 -0.39 -0.88
C VAL A 312 -7.53 0.58 0.24
N SER A 313 -7.45 1.86 -0.12
CA SER A 313 -7.31 2.96 0.82
C SER A 313 -8.62 3.24 1.57
N SER A 314 -8.51 3.99 2.65
CA SER A 314 -9.68 4.45 3.41
C SER A 314 -10.66 5.26 2.56
N HIS A 315 -10.15 5.98 1.55
CA HIS A 315 -10.95 6.84 0.68
C HIS A 315 -11.69 6.03 -0.39
N GLU A 316 -11.00 5.10 -1.07
CA GLU A 316 -11.63 4.20 -2.05
C GLU A 316 -12.71 3.34 -1.40
N PHE A 317 -12.47 2.89 -0.16
CA PHE A 317 -13.49 2.20 0.63
C PHE A 317 -14.71 3.08 0.89
N GLU A 318 -14.54 4.34 1.28
CA GLU A 318 -15.67 5.27 1.46
C GLU A 318 -16.44 5.49 0.17
N ALA A 319 -15.74 5.71 -0.95
CA ALA A 319 -16.35 5.87 -2.26
C ALA A 319 -17.20 4.64 -2.64
N LEU A 320 -16.66 3.43 -2.43
CA LEU A 320 -17.40 2.17 -2.63
C LEU A 320 -18.70 2.13 -1.80
N ILE A 321 -18.64 2.50 -0.52
CA ILE A 321 -19.80 2.51 0.37
C ILE A 321 -20.80 3.58 -0.04
N ASP A 322 -20.34 4.76 -0.45
CA ASP A 322 -21.19 5.88 -0.86
C ASP A 322 -21.95 5.58 -2.15
N ASP A 323 -21.26 5.03 -3.15
CA ASP A 323 -21.85 4.62 -4.44
C ASP A 323 -22.93 3.55 -4.30
N ASN A 324 -22.85 2.75 -3.23
CA ASN A 324 -23.72 1.60 -3.01
C ASN A 324 -24.58 1.71 -1.74
N TRP A 325 -24.68 2.93 -1.19
CA TRP A 325 -25.30 3.17 0.11
C TRP A 325 -26.71 2.59 0.22
N ASN A 326 -27.56 2.82 -0.78
CA ASN A 326 -28.96 2.38 -0.80
C ASN A 326 -29.13 0.85 -0.81
N SER A 327 -28.15 0.12 -1.34
CA SER A 327 -28.15 -1.35 -1.34
C SER A 327 -27.68 -1.88 0.00
N LEU A 328 -26.64 -1.27 0.56
CA LEU A 328 -26.02 -1.71 1.81
C LEU A 328 -26.89 -1.47 3.04
N ILE A 329 -27.58 -0.33 3.13
CA ILE A 329 -28.41 0.01 4.31
C ILE A 329 -29.51 -1.01 4.62
N LYS A 330 -29.94 -1.77 3.61
CA LYS A 330 -30.99 -2.79 3.75
C LYS A 330 -30.48 -4.08 4.40
N LEU A 331 -29.16 -4.24 4.49
CA LEU A 331 -28.48 -5.45 4.93
C LEU A 331 -27.87 -5.30 6.32
N TYR A 332 -27.90 -4.08 6.89
CA TYR A 332 -27.33 -3.86 8.21
C TYR A 332 -28.22 -4.42 9.31
N PRO A 333 -27.63 -4.85 10.43
CA PRO A 333 -28.36 -5.16 11.65
C PRO A 333 -29.37 -4.07 12.03
N ARG A 334 -30.55 -4.45 12.53
CA ARG A 334 -31.65 -3.51 12.82
C ARG A 334 -31.25 -2.36 13.75
N ASP A 335 -30.36 -2.60 14.69
CA ASP A 335 -29.81 -1.62 15.62
C ASP A 335 -28.91 -0.56 14.95
N TRP A 336 -28.38 -0.83 13.76
CA TRP A 336 -27.63 0.16 12.98
C TRP A 336 -28.53 1.16 12.25
N SER A 337 -29.82 0.85 12.08
CA SER A 337 -30.75 1.70 11.30
C SER A 337 -30.95 3.12 11.85
N ILE A 338 -30.69 3.32 13.15
CA ILE A 338 -30.78 4.62 13.82
C ILE A 338 -29.45 5.39 13.82
N LEU A 339 -28.35 4.76 13.40
CA LEU A 339 -27.03 5.39 13.42
C LEU A 339 -26.88 6.37 12.25
N PRO A 340 -26.20 7.52 12.47
CA PRO A 340 -25.81 8.40 11.39
C PRO A 340 -24.93 7.67 10.37
N LYS A 341 -25.08 7.99 9.07
CA LYS A 341 -24.26 7.44 7.98
C LYS A 341 -22.76 7.42 8.31
N LYS A 342 -22.24 8.51 8.87
CA LYS A 342 -20.82 8.62 9.25
C LYS A 342 -20.39 7.57 10.28
N GLU A 343 -21.23 7.24 11.24
CA GLU A 343 -20.95 6.22 12.25
C GLU A 343 -20.99 4.82 11.65
N ILE A 344 -21.94 4.55 10.76
CA ILE A 344 -22.01 3.30 10.01
C ILE A 344 -20.75 3.11 9.15
N VAL A 345 -20.33 4.13 8.39
CA VAL A 345 -19.10 4.08 7.59
C VAL A 345 -17.89 3.81 8.48
N SER A 346 -17.81 4.47 9.65
CA SER A 346 -16.73 4.22 10.61
C SER A 346 -16.72 2.77 11.11
N LYS A 347 -17.90 2.19 11.41
CA LYS A 347 -18.04 0.77 11.76
C LYS A 347 -17.60 -0.14 10.61
N LEU A 348 -18.03 0.13 9.38
CA LEU A 348 -17.62 -0.68 8.22
C LEU A 348 -16.12 -0.65 8.00
N LYS A 349 -15.47 0.52 8.14
CA LYS A 349 -14.01 0.62 8.12
C LYS A 349 -13.38 -0.19 9.23
N GLN A 350 -13.94 -0.16 10.44
CA GLN A 350 -13.45 -0.95 11.55
C GLN A 350 -13.50 -2.45 11.21
N ILE A 351 -14.63 -2.93 10.70
CA ILE A 351 -14.85 -4.33 10.33
C ILE A 351 -13.81 -4.77 9.29
N TRP A 352 -13.67 -3.98 8.22
CA TRP A 352 -13.03 -4.44 6.99
C TRP A 352 -11.59 -3.98 6.81
N LEU A 353 -11.22 -2.80 7.29
CA LEU A 353 -9.89 -2.22 7.06
C LEU A 353 -8.94 -2.40 8.24
N THR A 354 -9.45 -2.57 9.46
CA THR A 354 -8.60 -2.64 10.67
C THR A 354 -7.62 -3.82 10.63
N GLN A 355 -8.06 -4.98 10.15
CA GLN A 355 -7.25 -6.19 10.01
C GLN A 355 -6.89 -6.52 8.56
N ASP A 356 -7.02 -5.56 7.65
CA ASP A 356 -6.81 -5.76 6.21
C ASP A 356 -7.76 -6.81 5.56
N GLY A 357 -8.85 -7.16 6.26
CA GLY A 357 -9.78 -8.21 5.81
C GLY A 357 -10.44 -7.91 4.47
N PHE A 358 -10.68 -6.64 4.14
CA PHE A 358 -11.22 -6.28 2.83
C PHE A 358 -10.26 -6.69 1.71
N ASN A 359 -8.99 -6.30 1.83
CA ASN A 359 -7.97 -6.59 0.83
C ASN A 359 -7.76 -8.09 0.73
N HIS A 360 -7.63 -8.77 1.86
CA HIS A 360 -7.47 -10.22 1.89
C HIS A 360 -8.66 -10.96 1.23
N VAL A 361 -9.89 -10.69 1.68
CA VAL A 361 -11.09 -11.43 1.22
C VAL A 361 -11.45 -11.08 -0.23
N PHE A 362 -11.45 -9.80 -0.59
CA PHE A 362 -11.97 -9.34 -1.88
C PHE A 362 -10.89 -9.13 -2.94
N CYS A 363 -9.77 -8.48 -2.58
CA CYS A 363 -8.73 -8.12 -3.55
C CYS A 363 -7.71 -9.24 -3.78
N GLY A 364 -7.52 -10.09 -2.76
CA GLY A 364 -6.46 -11.08 -2.68
C GLY A 364 -5.11 -10.44 -2.38
N ASP A 365 -4.29 -11.15 -1.62
CA ASP A 365 -2.90 -10.75 -1.36
C ASP A 365 -1.97 -11.44 -2.36
N TRP A 366 -0.96 -10.71 -2.80
CA TRP A 366 0.01 -11.19 -3.79
C TRP A 366 1.40 -10.94 -3.21
N ASP A 367 1.95 -11.95 -2.53
CA ASP A 367 3.16 -11.83 -1.71
C ASP A 367 4.15 -12.96 -2.05
N ASP A 368 5.29 -12.62 -2.66
CA ASP A 368 6.49 -13.47 -2.83
C ASP A 368 6.21 -14.92 -3.22
N GLY A 369 5.46 -15.11 -4.30
CA GLY A 369 5.15 -16.43 -4.82
C GLY A 369 3.92 -17.09 -4.24
N LEU A 370 3.28 -16.45 -3.27
CA LEU A 370 2.05 -16.90 -2.64
C LEU A 370 0.89 -15.97 -2.98
N ILE A 371 -0.27 -16.59 -3.16
CA ILE A 371 -1.54 -15.88 -3.23
C ILE A 371 -2.21 -16.04 -1.87
N GLY A 372 -2.53 -14.93 -1.20
CA GLY A 372 -3.30 -14.88 0.04
C GLY A 372 -4.76 -14.52 -0.25
N GLY A 373 -5.68 -14.93 0.63
CA GLY A 373 -7.08 -14.54 0.51
C GLY A 373 -7.73 -14.99 -0.81
N LEU A 374 -8.30 -14.02 -1.55
CA LEU A 374 -8.92 -14.21 -2.87
C LEU A 374 -10.19 -15.08 -2.78
N HIS A 375 -11.18 -14.61 -2.02
CA HIS A 375 -12.42 -15.34 -1.73
C HIS A 375 -13.66 -14.79 -2.45
N PHE A 376 -13.48 -13.68 -3.17
CA PHE A 376 -14.52 -13.07 -4.00
C PHE A 376 -14.42 -13.52 -5.46
N ARG A 377 -15.44 -14.25 -5.95
CA ARG A 377 -15.51 -14.77 -7.32
C ARG A 377 -15.30 -13.71 -8.41
N GLY A 378 -15.74 -12.47 -8.18
CA GLY A 378 -15.60 -11.38 -9.14
C GLY A 378 -14.14 -10.98 -9.40
N ARG A 379 -13.27 -11.15 -8.38
CA ARG A 379 -11.84 -10.90 -8.53
C ARG A 379 -11.17 -11.92 -9.45
N TYR A 380 -11.58 -13.19 -9.41
CA TYR A 380 -11.12 -14.20 -10.38
C TYR A 380 -11.51 -13.81 -11.81
N LEU A 381 -12.76 -13.37 -12.00
CA LEU A 381 -13.26 -13.00 -13.32
C LEU A 381 -12.48 -11.81 -13.90
N GLN A 382 -12.25 -10.78 -13.09
CA GLN A 382 -11.40 -9.65 -13.48
C GLN A 382 -10.00 -10.12 -13.87
N LEU A 383 -9.32 -10.89 -13.01
CA LEU A 383 -7.95 -11.35 -13.25
C LEU A 383 -7.83 -12.23 -14.50
N GLN A 384 -8.84 -13.05 -14.78
CA GLN A 384 -8.93 -13.82 -16.02
C GLN A 384 -9.07 -12.89 -17.24
N ASN A 385 -10.00 -11.94 -17.20
CA ASN A 385 -10.27 -11.03 -18.31
C ASN A 385 -9.07 -10.12 -18.63
N GLU A 386 -8.32 -9.72 -17.61
CA GLU A 386 -7.07 -8.97 -17.77
C GLU A 386 -5.87 -9.85 -18.16
N GLY A 387 -6.05 -11.17 -18.16
CA GLY A 387 -4.98 -12.15 -18.39
C GLY A 387 -3.85 -12.01 -17.37
N LYS A 388 -4.19 -11.87 -16.08
CA LYS A 388 -3.24 -11.70 -14.97
C LYS A 388 -3.10 -12.93 -14.09
N ALA A 389 -4.17 -13.71 -13.95
CA ALA A 389 -4.15 -14.98 -13.26
C ALA A 389 -5.03 -15.99 -13.98
N CYS A 390 -4.78 -17.26 -13.74
CA CYS A 390 -5.48 -18.35 -14.38
C CYS A 390 -5.56 -19.58 -13.47
N TYR A 391 -6.48 -20.47 -13.81
CA TYR A 391 -6.64 -21.76 -13.16
C TYR A 391 -5.40 -22.62 -13.41
N LYS A 392 -5.01 -23.33 -12.36
CA LYS A 392 -3.98 -24.35 -12.43
C LYS A 392 -4.41 -25.54 -11.59
N GLU A 393 -4.62 -26.68 -12.26
CA GLU A 393 -4.95 -27.94 -11.59
C GLU A 393 -3.99 -28.22 -10.42
N SER A 394 -4.59 -28.56 -9.28
CA SER A 394 -3.91 -28.83 -8.03
C SER A 394 -4.43 -30.13 -7.39
N PRO A 395 -3.60 -30.90 -6.68
CA PRO A 395 -4.06 -32.08 -5.92
C PRO A 395 -4.95 -31.72 -4.72
N ASP A 396 -4.95 -30.46 -4.29
CA ASP A 396 -5.68 -29.98 -3.10
C ASP A 396 -7.04 -29.35 -3.44
N GLU A 397 -7.56 -29.59 -4.65
CA GLU A 397 -8.83 -29.02 -5.09
C GLU A 397 -10.02 -29.64 -4.36
N GLU A 398 -10.93 -28.78 -3.92
CA GLU A 398 -12.17 -29.18 -3.26
C GLU A 398 -13.32 -28.43 -3.94
N VAL A 399 -13.96 -29.11 -4.88
CA VAL A 399 -15.10 -28.57 -5.63
C VAL A 399 -16.37 -29.25 -5.19
N ILE A 400 -17.32 -28.47 -4.68
CA ILE A 400 -18.72 -28.87 -4.56
C ILE A 400 -19.45 -28.20 -5.72
N ASP A 401 -19.73 -28.98 -6.75
CA ASP A 401 -20.28 -28.50 -8.02
C ASP A 401 -21.51 -27.59 -7.81
N GLY A 402 -21.53 -26.47 -8.53
CA GLY A 402 -22.56 -25.45 -8.41
C GLY A 402 -22.58 -24.65 -7.10
N LYS A 403 -21.61 -24.86 -6.19
CA LYS A 403 -21.58 -24.24 -4.85
C LYS A 403 -20.23 -23.65 -4.45
N ILE A 404 -19.19 -24.47 -4.26
CA ILE A 404 -17.88 -24.04 -3.73
C ILE A 404 -16.82 -24.52 -4.71
N TYR A 405 -15.94 -23.61 -5.10
CA TYR A 405 -14.80 -23.91 -5.95
C TYR A 405 -13.55 -23.52 -5.20
N THR A 406 -12.88 -24.53 -4.66
CA THR A 406 -11.55 -24.38 -4.08
C THR A 406 -10.54 -24.96 -5.04
N ILE A 407 -9.85 -24.08 -5.76
CA ILE A 407 -9.05 -24.42 -6.94
C ILE A 407 -7.62 -23.89 -6.84
N GLY A 408 -6.71 -24.43 -7.65
CA GLY A 408 -5.38 -23.87 -7.80
C GLY A 408 -5.38 -22.59 -8.66
N VAL A 409 -4.57 -21.61 -8.25
CA VAL A 409 -4.47 -20.29 -8.87
C VAL A 409 -3.00 -19.99 -9.14
N VAL A 410 -2.70 -19.45 -10.31
CA VAL A 410 -1.35 -19.01 -10.69
C VAL A 410 -1.41 -17.68 -11.44
N SER A 411 -0.45 -16.79 -11.21
CA SER A 411 -0.26 -15.59 -12.02
C SER A 411 0.24 -15.97 -13.42
N LYS A 412 -0.05 -15.15 -14.42
CA LYS A 412 0.32 -15.43 -15.83
C LYS A 412 1.83 -15.58 -16.05
N ASP A 413 2.63 -14.82 -15.32
CA ASP A 413 4.11 -14.90 -15.31
C ASP A 413 4.65 -16.07 -14.47
N GLY A 414 3.75 -16.86 -13.86
CA GLY A 414 4.10 -17.98 -12.99
C GLY A 414 4.77 -17.59 -11.67
N SER A 415 4.91 -16.29 -11.39
CA SER A 415 5.62 -15.80 -10.21
C SER A 415 4.89 -16.16 -8.92
N ASN A 416 3.56 -16.07 -8.89
CA ASN A 416 2.71 -16.32 -7.74
C ASN A 416 1.78 -17.50 -7.97
N ARG A 417 1.66 -18.39 -6.98
CA ARG A 417 0.75 -19.52 -7.06
C ARG A 417 0.20 -19.90 -5.69
N HIS A 418 -0.97 -20.50 -5.69
CA HIS A 418 -1.48 -21.18 -4.51
C HIS A 418 -2.34 -22.37 -4.94
N TYR A 419 -2.17 -23.49 -4.24
CA TYR A 419 -2.81 -24.77 -4.56
C TYR A 419 -4.29 -24.84 -4.17
N LYS A 420 -4.70 -23.99 -3.24
CA LYS A 420 -6.03 -23.99 -2.63
C LYS A 420 -6.59 -22.58 -2.45
N LYS A 421 -7.45 -22.09 -3.34
CA LYS A 421 -8.16 -20.81 -3.19
C LYS A 421 -9.64 -20.97 -3.48
N GLY A 422 -10.46 -20.60 -2.49
CA GLY A 422 -11.88 -20.91 -2.44
C GLY A 422 -12.77 -19.71 -2.64
N TYR A 423 -13.79 -19.84 -3.47
CA TYR A 423 -14.93 -18.92 -3.57
C TYR A 423 -16.26 -19.68 -3.67
N ALA A 424 -17.35 -19.02 -3.27
CA ALA A 424 -18.69 -19.56 -3.43
C ALA A 424 -19.26 -19.11 -4.78
N LEU A 425 -19.69 -20.06 -5.61
CA LEU A 425 -20.04 -19.79 -7.00
C LEU A 425 -21.25 -18.87 -7.13
N LYS A 426 -22.25 -18.98 -6.24
CA LYS A 426 -23.52 -18.23 -6.32
C LYS A 426 -23.58 -16.98 -5.46
N GLN A 427 -22.64 -16.81 -4.54
CA GLN A 427 -22.57 -15.64 -3.66
C GLN A 427 -22.12 -14.37 -4.41
N SER A 428 -22.89 -13.29 -4.32
CA SER A 428 -22.48 -11.98 -4.85
C SER A 428 -21.47 -11.29 -3.92
N GLY A 429 -20.77 -10.27 -4.41
CA GLY A 429 -19.88 -9.46 -3.55
C GLY A 429 -20.62 -8.79 -2.40
N LEU A 430 -21.89 -8.44 -2.60
CA LEU A 430 -22.73 -7.81 -1.57
C LEU A 430 -23.14 -8.83 -0.50
N ASP A 431 -23.45 -10.07 -0.89
CA ASP A 431 -23.76 -11.15 0.06
C ASP A 431 -22.54 -11.47 0.92
N LEU A 432 -21.36 -11.63 0.32
CA LEU A 432 -20.11 -11.90 1.06
C LEU A 432 -19.75 -10.75 2.03
N PHE A 433 -19.94 -9.50 1.58
CA PHE A 433 -19.72 -8.32 2.41
C PHE A 433 -20.72 -8.25 3.58
N SER A 434 -22.00 -8.56 3.34
CA SER A 434 -23.01 -8.64 4.39
C SER A 434 -22.70 -9.75 5.39
N LEU A 435 -22.29 -10.93 4.90
CA LEU A 435 -21.91 -12.06 5.73
C LEU A 435 -20.77 -11.71 6.68
N GLY A 436 -19.77 -10.96 6.22
CA GLY A 436 -18.71 -10.45 7.08
C GLY A 436 -19.24 -9.54 8.20
N ILE A 437 -20.17 -8.62 7.91
CA ILE A 437 -20.79 -7.77 8.95
C ILE A 437 -21.47 -8.63 10.02
N THR A 438 -22.28 -9.61 9.62
CA THR A 438 -22.95 -10.54 10.54
C THR A 438 -21.92 -11.32 11.37
N ALA A 439 -20.86 -11.80 10.74
CA ALA A 439 -19.79 -12.54 11.40
C ALA A 439 -19.06 -11.69 12.46
N PHE A 440 -18.77 -10.43 12.13
CA PHE A 440 -18.15 -9.48 13.03
C PHE A 440 -19.05 -9.19 14.24
N GLU A 441 -20.35 -8.97 14.04
CA GLU A 441 -21.28 -8.73 15.15
C GLU A 441 -21.45 -9.97 16.03
N TYR A 442 -21.46 -11.17 15.45
CA TYR A 442 -21.45 -12.41 16.23
C TYR A 442 -20.19 -12.50 17.11
N CYS A 443 -19.02 -12.28 16.51
CA CYS A 443 -17.76 -12.25 17.24
C CYS A 443 -17.73 -11.20 18.36
N ASN A 444 -18.33 -10.02 18.14
CA ASN A 444 -18.37 -8.93 19.10
C ASN A 444 -19.30 -9.21 20.30
N ASN A 445 -20.36 -10.00 20.08
CA ASN A 445 -21.39 -10.31 21.08
C ASN A 445 -21.16 -11.65 21.83
N ASP A 446 -20.12 -12.42 21.49
CA ASP A 446 -19.80 -13.68 22.15
C ASP A 446 -19.37 -13.46 23.62
N ALA A 447 -20.23 -13.83 24.57
CA ALA A 447 -19.98 -13.66 26.00
C ALA A 447 -18.79 -14.50 26.53
N ASN A 448 -18.48 -15.61 25.87
CA ASN A 448 -17.43 -16.55 26.27
C ASN A 448 -16.08 -16.22 25.62
N TRP A 449 -16.06 -15.34 24.62
CA TRP A 449 -14.84 -14.93 23.93
C TRP A 449 -14.79 -13.42 23.77
N LYS A 450 -13.88 -12.80 24.52
CA LYS A 450 -13.52 -11.40 24.32
C LYS A 450 -12.36 -11.38 23.32
N PRO A 451 -12.52 -10.94 22.05
CA PRO A 451 -11.42 -10.83 21.08
C PRO A 451 -10.24 -10.00 21.62
N TYR A 452 -10.53 -9.17 22.62
CA TYR A 452 -9.63 -8.37 23.43
C TYR A 452 -9.14 -9.07 24.72
N LYS A 453 -8.94 -10.40 24.73
CA LYS A 453 -8.33 -11.15 25.86
C LYS A 453 -7.62 -12.46 25.47
N SER A 454 -7.46 -12.77 24.18
CA SER A 454 -6.91 -14.07 23.73
C SER A 454 -5.81 -13.90 22.69
N ASN A 455 -4.72 -14.67 22.82
CA ASN A 455 -3.64 -14.76 21.82
C ASN A 455 -3.94 -15.74 20.67
N PHE A 456 -5.13 -16.35 20.67
CA PHE A 456 -5.54 -17.36 19.68
C PHE A 456 -6.56 -16.80 18.70
N ASP A 457 -6.34 -17.08 17.41
CA ASP A 457 -7.30 -16.83 16.34
C ASP A 457 -8.52 -17.72 16.59
N LYS A 458 -9.70 -17.13 16.86
CA LYS A 458 -10.93 -17.92 16.99
C LYS A 458 -11.49 -18.17 15.60
N VAL A 459 -11.37 -19.41 15.18
CA VAL A 459 -12.08 -19.96 14.03
C VAL A 459 -13.49 -20.34 14.47
N PHE A 460 -14.50 -19.92 13.72
CA PHE A 460 -15.85 -20.46 13.82
C PHE A 460 -16.45 -20.64 12.43
N TYR A 461 -17.50 -21.44 12.36
CA TYR A 461 -18.18 -21.75 11.12
C TYR A 461 -19.53 -21.06 11.02
N ILE A 462 -19.81 -20.44 9.89
CA ILE A 462 -21.13 -19.93 9.55
C ILE A 462 -21.74 -20.84 8.49
N ASN A 463 -22.92 -21.37 8.77
CA ASN A 463 -23.74 -22.01 7.75
C ASN A 463 -24.64 -20.95 7.12
N ASP A 464 -24.32 -20.54 5.88
CA ASP A 464 -25.23 -19.75 5.05
C ASP A 464 -26.30 -20.68 4.51
N THR A 465 -27.48 -20.63 5.13
CA THR A 465 -28.57 -21.56 4.83
C THR A 465 -29.19 -21.34 3.45
N ASP A 466 -29.11 -20.11 2.93
CA ASP A 466 -29.65 -19.74 1.63
C ASP A 466 -28.76 -20.28 0.50
N GLU A 467 -27.44 -20.11 0.64
CA GLU A 467 -26.47 -20.60 -0.33
C GLU A 467 -26.09 -22.08 -0.10
N LYS A 468 -26.42 -22.63 1.09
CA LYS A 468 -26.00 -23.97 1.56
C LYS A 468 -24.48 -24.15 1.49
N VAL A 469 -23.76 -23.12 1.93
CA VAL A 469 -22.31 -23.04 1.99
C VAL A 469 -21.89 -22.80 3.43
N ASP A 470 -20.88 -23.55 3.88
CA ASP A 470 -20.24 -23.32 5.16
C ASP A 470 -19.03 -22.41 4.98
N TYR A 471 -18.88 -21.42 5.87
CA TYR A 471 -17.78 -20.46 5.86
C TYR A 471 -16.94 -20.61 7.10
N GLN A 472 -15.63 -20.57 6.94
CA GLN A 472 -14.71 -20.37 8.03
C GLN A 472 -14.45 -18.87 8.19
N VAL A 473 -14.59 -18.36 9.40
CA VAL A 473 -14.35 -16.94 9.70
C VAL A 473 -13.30 -16.79 10.79
N ILE A 474 -12.43 -15.79 10.61
CA ILE A 474 -11.44 -15.38 11.59
C ILE A 474 -11.60 -13.89 11.88
N CYS A 475 -11.96 -13.59 13.13
CA CYS A 475 -11.96 -12.23 13.65
C CYS A 475 -10.74 -12.01 14.57
N LYS A 476 -10.12 -10.82 14.52
CA LYS A 476 -8.90 -10.53 15.28
C LYS A 476 -8.83 -9.08 15.75
N ALA A 477 -8.24 -8.86 16.92
CA ALA A 477 -7.84 -7.53 17.38
C ALA A 477 -6.32 -7.35 17.21
N LYS A 478 -5.91 -6.16 16.75
CA LYS A 478 -4.48 -5.80 16.57
C LYS A 478 -3.85 -5.55 17.94
N ASP A 479 -4.58 -4.85 18.80
CA ASP A 479 -4.32 -4.71 20.23
C ASP A 479 -5.46 -5.41 20.99
N PRO A 480 -5.16 -6.49 21.74
CA PRO A 480 -6.15 -7.18 22.53
C PRO A 480 -6.65 -6.33 23.71
N LEU A 481 -6.26 -5.08 23.93
CA LEU A 481 -6.85 -4.21 24.94
C LEU A 481 -7.70 -3.09 24.35
N ASP A 482 -7.64 -2.89 23.03
CA ASP A 482 -8.39 -1.85 22.34
C ASP A 482 -9.44 -2.46 21.39
N LYS A 483 -10.71 -2.31 21.79
CA LYS A 483 -11.87 -2.75 21.00
C LYS A 483 -11.93 -2.08 19.62
N LEU A 484 -11.32 -0.91 19.43
CA LEU A 484 -11.31 -0.23 18.13
C LEU A 484 -10.34 -0.87 17.13
N THR A 485 -9.41 -1.71 17.61
CA THR A 485 -8.46 -2.43 16.75
C THR A 485 -8.95 -3.82 16.31
N TYR A 486 -10.20 -4.14 16.64
CA TYR A 486 -10.88 -5.38 16.29
C TYR A 486 -11.51 -5.30 14.90
N GLY A 487 -11.36 -6.36 14.09
CA GLY A 487 -11.82 -6.46 12.70
C GLY A 487 -11.89 -7.91 12.21
N ILE A 488 -12.38 -8.09 10.99
CA ILE A 488 -12.32 -9.36 10.26
C ILE A 488 -10.93 -9.49 9.64
N LEU A 489 -10.25 -10.60 9.90
CA LEU A 489 -9.01 -10.96 9.22
C LEU A 489 -9.31 -11.67 7.89
N THR A 490 -10.19 -12.67 7.92
CA THR A 490 -10.61 -13.40 6.73
C THR A 490 -11.97 -14.07 6.91
N ILE A 491 -12.65 -14.30 5.79
CA ILE A 491 -13.83 -15.15 5.66
C ILE A 491 -13.73 -15.88 4.32
N TYR A 492 -13.90 -17.20 4.33
CA TYR A 492 -13.83 -18.01 3.12
C TYR A 492 -14.75 -19.23 3.20
N PRO A 493 -15.27 -19.69 2.05
CA PRO A 493 -16.07 -20.91 2.00
C PRO A 493 -15.17 -22.13 2.23
N ASP A 494 -15.69 -23.10 2.97
CA ASP A 494 -15.01 -24.37 3.26
C ASP A 494 -15.87 -25.53 2.75
N ALA A 495 -15.31 -26.32 1.83
CA ALA A 495 -15.97 -27.51 1.30
C ALA A 495 -15.95 -28.69 2.29
N THR A 496 -15.08 -28.65 3.30
CA THR A 496 -14.87 -29.72 4.29
C THR A 496 -14.91 -29.21 5.73
N PRO A 497 -15.97 -28.50 6.14
CA PRO A 497 -16.01 -27.77 7.40
C PRO A 497 -15.92 -28.69 8.63
N ASN A 498 -15.13 -28.26 9.62
CA ASN A 498 -15.11 -28.90 10.93
C ASN A 498 -16.31 -28.43 11.78
N LYS A 499 -17.34 -29.27 11.90
CA LYS A 499 -18.65 -28.94 12.53
C LYS A 499 -18.66 -28.76 14.06
N SER A 500 -17.51 -28.61 14.71
CA SER A 500 -17.44 -28.54 16.18
C SER A 500 -17.86 -27.20 16.79
N ALA A 501 -17.95 -26.11 15.99
CA ALA A 501 -18.46 -24.81 16.41
C ALA A 501 -19.10 -24.04 15.24
N THR A 502 -20.37 -24.36 14.95
CA THR A 502 -21.13 -23.77 13.83
C THR A 502 -22.34 -22.99 14.34
N PHE A 503 -22.61 -21.82 13.77
CA PHE A 503 -23.92 -21.17 13.87
C PHE A 503 -24.51 -20.92 12.48
N SER A 504 -25.83 -20.81 12.40
CA SER A 504 -26.55 -20.63 11.15
C SER A 504 -26.97 -19.18 10.94
N VAL A 505 -26.88 -18.70 9.71
CA VAL A 505 -27.39 -17.40 9.28
C VAL A 505 -28.41 -17.63 8.15
N SER A 506 -29.51 -16.89 8.21
CA SER A 506 -30.58 -16.82 7.20
C SER A 506 -30.77 -15.35 6.82
N LYS A 507 -30.97 -15.03 5.54
CA LYS A 507 -31.21 -13.63 5.10
C LYS A 507 -32.53 -13.03 5.62
N ASN A 508 -33.37 -13.83 6.30
CA ASN A 508 -34.69 -13.42 6.79
C ASN A 508 -34.79 -13.17 8.30
N ASP A 509 -33.70 -13.31 9.07
CA ASP A 509 -33.67 -13.05 10.53
C ASP A 509 -33.04 -11.67 10.84
#